data_AF-A0A438C621-F1
#
_entry.id   AF-A0A438C621-F1
#
_cell.length_a   1.000
_cell.length_b   1.000
_cell.length_c   1.000
_cell.angle_alpha   90.00
_cell.angle_beta   90.00
_cell.angle_gamma   90.00
#
_symmetry.space_group_name_H-M   'P 1'
#
loop_
_entity.id
_entity.type
_entity.pdbx_description
1 polymer ?
#
loop_
_entity_poly.entity_id
_entity_poly.type
_entity_poly.pdbx_seq_one_letter_code
_entity_poly.pdbx_strand_id
1 'polypeptide(L)'
;MSGQQFGSEDVSTEIPNQSSSAEGVLNLEPNAFMKWLPHRHNKGIPKPTYEPGLSTKVKYPMSNYVSNHRLSESNKSFVNQLSTVAIPNSVQEALTDPRWKTTMNEEMKSL
;
A
#
# COMPACT_ATOMS: atom_id res chain seq x y z
N MET A 1 22.41 -52.90 -33.17
CA MET A 1 22.28 -52.54 -31.74
C MET A 1 20.98 -51.73 -31.61
N SER A 2 19.79 -52.32 -31.82
CA SER A 2 19.01 -53.18 -30.91
C SER A 2 19.06 -52.69 -29.46
N GLY A 3 18.03 -51.95 -29.07
CA GLY A 3 17.71 -51.69 -27.67
C GLY A 3 16.88 -52.82 -27.07
N GLN A 4 16.78 -52.84 -25.74
CA GLN A 4 15.62 -53.37 -25.02
C GLN A 4 15.63 -52.81 -23.58
N GLN A 5 14.40 -52.49 -23.19
CA GLN A 5 13.83 -52.00 -21.93
C GLN A 5 14.34 -52.59 -20.62
N PHE A 6 14.13 -51.82 -19.55
CA PHE A 6 13.29 -52.30 -18.46
C PHE A 6 12.12 -51.32 -18.28
N GLY A 7 10.92 -51.85 -18.46
CA GLY A 7 9.67 -51.18 -18.15
C GLY A 7 9.30 -51.37 -16.68
N SER A 8 8.41 -50.52 -16.21
CA SER A 8 7.53 -50.84 -15.09
C SER A 8 6.18 -50.25 -15.47
N GLU A 9 5.26 -51.15 -15.76
CA GLU A 9 3.84 -50.87 -15.91
C GLU A 9 3.25 -50.92 -14.50
N ASP A 10 2.73 -49.80 -14.01
CA ASP A 10 1.74 -49.80 -12.93
C ASP A 10 0.40 -49.57 -13.65
N VAL A 11 -0.32 -50.59 -14.10
CA VAL A 11 -1.10 -51.59 -13.36
C VAL A 11 -2.02 -50.97 -12.31
N SER A 12 -3.33 -51.00 -12.63
CA SER A 12 -4.47 -51.15 -11.72
C SER A 12 -4.72 -50.04 -10.70
N THR A 13 -5.93 -49.53 -10.50
CA THR A 13 -7.20 -50.25 -10.54
C THR A 13 -8.32 -49.21 -10.51
N GLU A 14 -9.37 -49.46 -11.30
CA GLU A 14 -10.71 -49.00 -10.98
C GLU A 14 -11.02 -49.30 -9.50
N ILE A 15 -11.51 -48.30 -8.77
CA ILE A 15 -12.44 -48.56 -7.68
C ILE A 15 -13.83 -48.26 -8.24
N PRO A 16 -14.70 -49.28 -8.39
CA PRO A 16 -16.06 -49.07 -8.84
C PRO A 16 -16.87 -48.62 -7.63
N ASN A 17 -17.07 -47.31 -7.48
CA ASN A 17 -18.16 -46.85 -6.61
C ASN A 17 -19.43 -46.74 -7.45
N GLN A 18 -20.07 -47.91 -7.59
CA GLN A 18 -21.50 -47.98 -7.79
C GLN A 18 -22.16 -47.22 -6.63
N SER A 19 -22.67 -46.04 -6.94
CA SER A 19 -23.78 -45.45 -6.21
C SER A 19 -24.71 -44.86 -7.26
N SER A 20 -25.29 -45.78 -8.04
CA SER A 20 -26.61 -45.58 -8.60
C SER A 20 -27.56 -45.30 -7.45
N SER A 21 -28.13 -44.10 -7.39
CA SER A 21 -29.53 -43.99 -7.00
C SER A 21 -30.12 -42.70 -7.53
N ALA A 22 -30.88 -42.88 -8.60
CA ALA A 22 -32.10 -42.18 -8.96
C ALA A 22 -32.00 -40.68 -9.20
N GLU A 23 -32.41 -40.27 -10.41
CA GLU A 23 -33.04 -38.98 -10.63
C GLU A 23 -34.29 -38.85 -9.74
N GLY A 24 -34.08 -38.48 -8.49
CA GLY A 24 -35.11 -37.91 -7.63
C GLY A 24 -35.04 -36.40 -7.80
N VAL A 25 -35.95 -35.84 -8.58
CA VAL A 25 -36.23 -34.40 -8.59
C VAL A 25 -36.67 -34.01 -7.18
N LEU A 26 -35.71 -33.69 -6.32
CA LEU A 26 -35.95 -33.04 -5.05
C LEU A 26 -35.69 -31.56 -5.28
N ASN A 27 -36.78 -30.83 -5.51
CA ASN A 27 -36.81 -29.39 -5.29
C ASN A 27 -36.55 -29.14 -3.81
N LEU A 28 -35.28 -29.19 -3.40
CA LEU A 28 -34.85 -28.69 -2.11
C LEU A 28 -34.94 -27.18 -2.20
N GLU A 29 -35.86 -26.61 -1.42
CA GLU A 29 -35.85 -25.19 -1.10
C GLU A 29 -34.41 -24.79 -0.73
N PRO A 30 -33.79 -23.80 -1.40
CA PRO A 30 -32.43 -23.41 -1.09
C PRO A 30 -32.44 -22.70 0.26
N ASN A 31 -32.20 -23.49 1.31
CA ASN A 31 -31.95 -23.10 2.69
C ASN A 31 -31.78 -21.58 2.86
N ALA A 32 -32.84 -20.93 3.37
CA ALA A 32 -32.97 -19.48 3.57
C ALA A 32 -31.84 -18.79 4.37
N PHE A 33 -30.83 -19.54 4.86
CA PHE A 33 -29.68 -19.02 5.58
C PHE A 33 -28.35 -19.04 4.81
N MET A 34 -28.30 -19.55 3.58
CA MET A 34 -27.08 -19.46 2.75
C MET A 34 -26.93 -18.05 2.18
N LYS A 35 -26.35 -17.15 2.97
CA LYS A 35 -25.97 -15.80 2.51
C LYS A 35 -24.91 -15.91 1.42
N TRP A 36 -25.33 -15.87 0.16
CA TRP A 36 -24.43 -15.72 -0.97
C TRP A 36 -23.84 -14.32 -0.97
N LEU A 37 -22.52 -14.22 -0.82
CA LEU A 37 -21.82 -12.96 -1.04
C LEU A 37 -21.94 -12.59 -2.53
N PRO A 38 -22.17 -11.30 -2.85
CA PRO A 38 -22.25 -10.86 -4.23
C PRO A 38 -20.96 -11.19 -4.99
N HIS A 39 -21.12 -11.47 -6.28
CA HIS A 39 -20.02 -11.89 -7.15
C HIS A 39 -18.90 -10.83 -7.17
N ARG A 40 -17.70 -11.24 -6.74
CA ARG A 40 -16.53 -10.36 -6.66
C ARG A 40 -15.81 -10.35 -8.01
N HIS A 41 -16.08 -9.33 -8.81
CA HIS A 41 -15.45 -9.09 -10.11
C HIS A 41 -13.93 -8.81 -10.05
N ASN A 42 -13.37 -8.61 -8.85
CA ASN A 42 -11.96 -8.35 -8.61
C ASN A 42 -11.18 -9.57 -8.07
N LYS A 43 -11.80 -10.75 -8.02
CA LYS A 43 -11.14 -11.97 -7.54
C LYS A 43 -10.06 -12.41 -8.53
N GLY A 44 -8.81 -12.47 -8.08
CA GLY A 44 -7.68 -12.92 -8.90
C GLY A 44 -7.10 -11.87 -9.85
N ILE A 45 -7.64 -10.64 -9.88
CA ILE A 45 -7.06 -9.54 -10.64
C ILE A 45 -5.93 -8.91 -9.78
N PRO A 46 -4.66 -8.99 -10.20
CA PRO A 46 -3.58 -8.34 -9.48
C PRO A 46 -3.79 -6.82 -9.49
N LYS A 47 -3.45 -6.16 -8.38
CA LYS A 47 -3.53 -4.69 -8.29
C LYS A 47 -2.65 -4.09 -9.40
N PRO A 48 -3.10 -3.04 -10.10
CA PRO A 48 -2.23 -2.36 -11.06
C PRO A 48 -1.03 -1.78 -10.32
N THR A 49 0.16 -2.27 -10.65
CA THR A 49 1.43 -1.74 -10.12
C THR A 49 1.70 -0.39 -10.77
N TYR A 50 1.61 0.68 -9.97
CA TYR A 50 1.91 2.03 -10.42
C TYR A 50 3.38 2.31 -10.15
N GLU A 51 4.20 2.28 -11.20
CA GLU A 51 5.58 2.76 -11.12
C GLU A 51 5.55 4.30 -11.09
N PRO A 52 6.10 4.98 -10.07
CA PRO A 52 6.35 6.41 -10.11
C PRO A 52 7.37 6.74 -11.21
N GLY A 53 7.37 7.93 -11.76
CA GLY A 53 8.36 8.35 -12.74
C GLY A 53 8.85 9.72 -12.37
N LEU A 54 10.11 9.96 -12.71
CA LEU A 54 10.89 10.99 -12.07
C LEU A 54 10.54 12.41 -12.58
N SER A 55 9.58 12.55 -13.52
CA SER A 55 8.92 13.80 -13.90
C SER A 55 7.54 13.88 -13.24
N THR A 56 7.52 14.12 -11.91
CA THR A 56 6.33 14.20 -11.03
C THR A 56 5.19 13.21 -11.35
N LYS A 57 5.50 11.92 -11.43
CA LYS A 57 4.54 10.81 -11.55
C LYS A 57 4.31 10.22 -10.16
N VAL A 58 3.45 10.87 -9.37
CA VAL A 58 2.93 10.37 -8.09
C VAL A 58 1.43 10.19 -8.26
N LYS A 59 0.87 8.99 -7.97
CA LYS A 59 -0.56 8.69 -8.19
C LYS A 59 -1.49 9.66 -7.43
N TYR A 60 -1.06 10.09 -6.25
CA TYR A 60 -1.57 11.26 -5.54
C TYR A 60 -0.37 12.05 -5.09
N PRO A 61 0.00 13.14 -5.78
CA PRO A 61 1.03 14.01 -5.26
C PRO A 61 0.46 14.61 -3.97
N MET A 62 0.85 14.06 -2.83
CA MET A 62 0.83 14.81 -1.58
C MET A 62 1.96 15.82 -1.69
N SER A 63 1.88 16.71 -2.68
CA SER A 63 2.69 17.92 -2.71
C SER A 63 2.54 18.56 -1.34
N ASN A 64 3.64 19.04 -0.77
CA ASN A 64 3.84 19.64 0.55
C ASN A 64 2.85 20.80 0.87
N TYR A 65 1.56 20.54 0.76
CA TYR A 65 0.47 21.48 0.81
C TYR A 65 -0.22 21.28 2.14
N VAL A 66 0.14 22.13 3.08
CA VAL A 66 -0.51 22.23 4.38
C VAL A 66 -1.56 23.34 4.25
N SER A 67 -2.84 22.98 4.34
CA SER A 67 -3.91 23.97 4.20
C SER A 67 -4.11 24.73 5.51
N ASN A 68 -4.04 26.07 5.46
CA ASN A 68 -4.29 26.93 6.61
C ASN A 68 -5.77 27.38 6.72
N HIS A 69 -6.65 26.86 5.86
CA HIS A 69 -7.99 27.43 5.64
C HIS A 69 -8.95 27.29 6.84
N ARG A 70 -8.75 26.32 7.73
CA ARG A 70 -9.58 26.08 8.94
C ARG A 70 -8.92 26.50 10.25
N LEU A 71 -7.76 27.15 10.19
CA LEU A 71 -7.07 27.64 11.37
C LEU A 71 -7.74 28.92 11.90
N SER A 72 -7.70 29.12 13.22
CA SER A 72 -8.03 30.41 13.82
C SER A 72 -7.04 31.49 13.37
N GLU A 73 -7.41 32.76 13.48
CA GLU A 73 -6.56 33.88 13.04
C GLU A 73 -5.21 33.91 13.76
N SER A 74 -5.20 33.61 15.07
CA SER A 74 -3.99 33.47 15.87
C SER A 74 -3.06 32.37 15.35
N ASN A 75 -3.62 31.25 14.91
CA ASN A 75 -2.82 30.12 14.44
C ASN A 75 -2.29 30.37 13.03
N LYS A 76 -3.06 31.05 12.18
CA LYS A 76 -2.57 31.50 10.86
C LYS A 76 -1.40 32.47 11.00
N SER A 77 -1.52 33.47 11.86
CA SER A 77 -0.44 34.45 12.07
C SER A 77 0.81 33.78 12.62
N PHE A 78 0.67 32.85 13.56
CA PHE A 78 1.79 32.05 14.08
C PHE A 78 2.48 31.23 12.99
N VAL A 79 1.73 30.49 12.16
CA VAL A 79 2.30 29.72 11.04
C VAL A 79 3.01 30.64 10.04
N ASN A 80 2.45 31.81 9.75
CA ASN A 80 3.08 32.79 8.86
C ASN A 80 4.40 33.31 9.45
N GLN A 81 4.45 33.57 10.76
CA GLN A 81 5.69 33.95 11.45
C GLN A 81 6.76 32.85 11.33
N LEU A 82 6.39 31.58 11.54
CA LEU A 82 7.31 30.45 11.37
C LEU A 82 7.81 30.32 9.93
N SER A 83 6.92 30.49 8.94
CA SER A 83 7.29 30.38 7.53
C SER A 83 8.25 31.49 7.06
N THR A 84 8.29 32.61 7.78
CA THR A 84 9.19 33.72 7.48
C THR A 84 10.62 33.42 7.94
N VAL A 85 10.80 32.53 8.91
CA VAL A 85 12.14 32.15 9.39
C VAL A 85 12.78 31.21 8.38
N ALA A 86 13.78 31.71 7.65
CA ALA A 86 14.56 30.89 6.73
C ALA A 86 15.44 29.91 7.50
N ILE A 87 15.38 28.64 7.12
CA ILE A 87 16.28 27.59 7.63
C ILE A 87 17.51 27.57 6.72
N PRO A 88 18.71 27.89 7.24
CA PRO A 88 19.92 27.88 6.44
C PRO A 88 20.28 26.45 6.05
N ASN A 89 20.75 26.26 4.82
CA ASN A 89 21.12 24.94 4.31
C ASN A 89 22.58 24.58 4.60
N SER A 90 23.39 25.56 4.99
CA SER A 90 24.80 25.37 5.33
C SER A 90 25.25 26.22 6.53
N VAL A 91 26.32 25.79 7.18
CA VAL A 91 26.92 26.49 8.32
C VAL A 91 27.35 27.91 7.94
N GLN A 92 27.92 28.11 6.76
CA GLN A 92 28.34 29.44 6.30
C GLN A 92 27.15 30.39 6.16
N GLU A 93 26.03 29.90 5.64
CA GLU A 93 24.77 30.65 5.51
C GLU A 93 24.20 30.99 6.89
N ALA A 94 24.16 30.02 7.81
CA ALA A 94 23.75 30.24 9.19
C ALA A 94 24.62 31.29 9.89
N LEU A 95 25.93 31.26 9.65
CA LEU A 95 26.87 32.24 10.20
C LEU A 95 26.72 33.63 9.57
N THR A 96 26.03 33.81 8.44
CA THR A 96 25.75 35.17 7.94
C THR A 96 24.67 35.87 8.78
N ASP A 97 23.74 35.12 9.37
CA ASP A 97 22.67 35.67 10.19
C ASP A 97 23.10 35.80 11.68
N PRO A 98 23.03 37.01 12.27
CA PRO A 98 23.37 37.22 13.67
C PRO A 98 22.47 36.44 14.65
N ARG A 99 21.21 36.16 14.31
CA ARG A 99 20.28 35.39 15.16
C ARG A 99 20.78 33.95 15.34
N TRP A 100 21.08 33.28 14.23
CA TRP A 100 21.64 31.92 14.24
C TRP A 100 22.99 31.85 14.97
N LYS A 101 23.89 32.82 14.73
CA LYS A 101 25.16 32.93 15.47
C LYS A 101 24.96 33.02 16.98
N THR A 102 24.02 33.85 17.41
CA THR A 102 23.75 34.06 18.84
C THR A 102 23.25 32.77 19.46
N THR A 103 22.26 32.12 18.84
CA THR A 103 21.72 30.84 19.31
C THR A 103 22.78 29.75 19.39
N MET A 104 23.65 29.60 18.37
CA MET A 104 24.73 28.61 18.41
C MET A 104 25.72 28.87 19.56
N ASN A 105 26.04 30.15 19.82
CA ASN A 105 26.94 30.51 20.93
C ASN A 105 26.29 30.31 22.30
N GLU A 106 24.98 30.54 22.43
CA GLU A 106 24.22 30.24 23.65
C GLU A 106 24.23 28.75 23.93
N GLU A 107 23.90 27.91 22.95
CA GLU A 107 23.97 26.45 23.07
C GLU A 107 25.39 25.98 23.47
N MET A 108 26.44 26.51 22.81
CA MET A 108 27.83 26.17 23.15
C MET A 108 28.26 26.60 24.56
N LYS A 109 27.63 27.62 25.14
CA LYS A 109 27.87 28.04 26.53
C LYS A 109 27.11 27.19 27.55
N SER A 110 26.04 26.53 27.11
CA SER A 110 25.19 25.70 27.95
C SER A 110 25.66 24.24 28.04
N LEU A 111 26.68 23.86 27.25
CA LEU A 111 27.39 22.58 27.32
C LEU A 111 28.47 22.58 28.41
#